data_AF-A0A1V4X4A6-F1
#
_entry.id   AF-A0A1V4X4A6-F1
#
_cell.length_a   1.000
_cell.length_b   1.000
_cell.length_c   1.000
_cell.angle_alpha   90.00
_cell.angle_beta   90.00
_cell.angle_gamma   90.00
#
_symmetry.space_group_name_H-M   'P 1'
#
loop_
_entity.id
_entity.type
_entity.pdbx_description
1 polymer ?
#
loop_
_entity_poly.entity_id
_entity_poly.type
_entity_poly.pdbx_seq_one_letter_code
_entity_poly.pdbx_strand_id
1 'polypeptide(L)'
;MNDRGFVRAFVMEGLIGIAILGIIAAIAIPQYVNYRNRHLDREAKTHVSQAYQAAQAFFRANPKGQATLEEISRFGYRSSPDIALTISGGTGDLRIRANHVRSKRVYLVDEKGEISTE
;
A
#
# COMPACT_ATOMS: atom_id res chain seq x y z
N MET A 1 -5.12 -22.12 54.85
CA MET A 1 -4.16 -21.69 53.81
C MET A 1 -3.78 -20.24 54.10
N ASN A 2 -2.51 -19.87 54.01
CA ASN A 2 -2.06 -18.52 54.35
C ASN A 2 -2.23 -17.61 53.13
N ASP A 3 -3.29 -16.81 53.10
CA ASP A 3 -3.72 -16.01 51.93
C ASP A 3 -2.64 -15.05 51.43
N ARG A 4 -1.71 -14.65 52.29
CA ARG A 4 -0.57 -13.78 51.95
C ARG A 4 0.43 -14.45 50.99
N GLY A 5 0.61 -15.76 51.09
CA GLY A 5 1.50 -16.50 50.18
C GLY A 5 0.91 -16.62 48.78
N PHE A 6 -0.40 -16.88 48.71
CA PHE A 6 -1.14 -16.96 47.45
C PHE A 6 -1.16 -15.61 46.70
N VAL A 7 -1.47 -14.52 47.39
CA VAL A 7 -1.51 -13.18 46.77
C VAL A 7 -0.12 -12.77 46.26
N ARG A 8 0.96 -13.07 47.00
CA ARG A 8 2.33 -12.78 46.54
C ARG A 8 2.71 -13.57 45.29
N ALA A 9 2.38 -14.85 45.24
CA ALA A 9 2.65 -15.68 44.06
C ALA A 9 1.86 -15.17 42.83
N PHE A 10 0.56 -14.91 43.02
CA PHE A 10 -0.31 -14.40 41.95
C PHE A 10 0.17 -13.04 41.39
N VAL A 11 0.58 -12.11 42.25
CA VAL A 11 1.13 -10.82 41.83
C VAL A 11 2.44 -11.00 41.07
N MET A 12 3.36 -11.83 41.56
CA MET A 12 4.67 -12.02 40.90
C MET A 12 4.53 -12.67 39.52
N GLU A 13 3.70 -13.72 39.41
CA GLU A 13 3.46 -14.39 38.14
C GLU A 13 2.78 -13.45 37.14
N GLY A 14 1.79 -12.67 37.58
CA GLY A 14 1.16 -11.64 36.76
C GLY A 14 2.14 -10.55 36.29
N LEU A 15 3.01 -10.05 37.17
CA LEU A 15 3.99 -9.02 36.83
C LEU A 15 5.01 -9.53 35.80
N ILE A 16 5.51 -10.76 35.96
CA ILE A 16 6.43 -11.38 35.00
C ILE A 16 5.72 -11.58 33.66
N GLY A 17 4.47 -12.06 33.68
CA GLY A 17 3.64 -12.20 32.48
C GLY A 17 3.46 -10.88 31.72
N ILE A 18 3.15 -9.79 32.43
CA ILE A 18 3.01 -8.44 31.84
C ILE A 18 4.34 -7.95 31.27
N ALA A 19 5.46 -8.18 31.96
CA ALA A 19 6.78 -7.79 31.47
C ALA A 19 7.14 -8.48 30.15
N ILE A 20 6.90 -9.78 30.04
CA ILE A 20 7.13 -10.55 28.81
C ILE A 20 6.20 -10.09 27.68
N LEU A 21 4.91 -9.90 27.98
CA LEU A 21 3.94 -9.37 27.00
C LEU A 21 4.36 -7.99 26.47
N GLY A 22 4.92 -7.13 27.32
CA GLY A 22 5.44 -5.83 26.92
C GLY A 22 6.56 -5.93 25.89
N ILE A 23 7.51 -6.85 26.09
CA ILE A 23 8.63 -7.07 25.15
C ILE A 23 8.11 -7.62 23.81
N ILE A 24 7.21 -8.60 23.85
CA ILE A 24 6.62 -9.18 22.64
C ILE A 24 5.82 -8.12 21.87
N ALA A 25 4.99 -7.32 22.56
CA ALA A 25 4.21 -6.26 21.95
C ALA A 25 5.10 -5.19 21.29
N ALA A 26 6.22 -4.83 21.93
CA ALA A 26 7.16 -3.86 21.40
C ALA A 26 7.78 -4.27 20.06
N ILE A 27 7.93 -5.58 19.78
CA ILE A 27 8.46 -6.09 18.50
C ILE A 27 7.33 -6.41 17.52
N ALA A 28 6.28 -7.08 17.99
CA ALA A 28 5.21 -7.58 17.15
C ALA A 28 4.35 -6.46 16.54
N ILE A 29 4.04 -5.41 17.31
CA ILE A 29 3.22 -4.29 16.83
C ILE A 29 3.91 -3.55 15.67
N PRO A 30 5.16 -3.06 15.78
CA PRO A 30 5.80 -2.38 14.65
C PRO A 30 6.03 -3.32 13.47
N GLN A 31 6.33 -4.60 13.71
CA GLN A 31 6.44 -5.59 12.63
C GLN A 31 5.12 -5.76 11.88
N TYR A 32 4.00 -5.88 12.58
CA TYR A 32 2.67 -6.01 12.00
C TYR A 32 2.29 -4.77 11.17
N VAL A 33 2.52 -3.57 11.71
CA VAL A 33 2.26 -2.31 10.99
C VAL A 33 3.09 -2.21 9.72
N ASN A 34 4.39 -2.53 9.79
CA ASN A 34 5.28 -2.53 8.62
C ASN A 34 4.85 -3.56 7.58
N TYR A 35 4.50 -4.78 8.01
CA TYR A 35 4.03 -5.83 7.11
C TYR A 35 2.75 -5.40 6.38
N ARG A 36 1.78 -4.86 7.11
CA ARG A 36 0.55 -4.32 6.53
C ARG A 36 0.85 -3.23 5.51
N ASN A 37 1.68 -2.23 5.86
CA ASN A 37 2.02 -1.14 4.96
C ASN A 37 2.70 -1.63 3.68
N ARG A 38 3.61 -2.62 3.78
CA ARG A 38 4.27 -3.21 2.60
C ARG A 38 3.29 -3.87 1.64
N HIS A 39 2.22 -4.47 2.14
CA HIS A 39 1.19 -5.05 1.29
C HIS A 39 0.44 -3.97 0.51
N LEU A 40 -0.03 -2.91 1.21
CA LEU A 40 -0.71 -1.77 0.57
C LEU A 40 0.19 -1.09 -0.48
N ASP A 41 1.48 -0.93 -0.15
CA ASP A 41 2.47 -0.35 -1.04
C ASP A 41 2.67 -1.21 -2.32
N ARG A 42 2.67 -2.54 -2.19
CA ARG A 42 2.78 -3.45 -3.34
C ARG A 42 1.55 -3.39 -4.24
N GLU A 43 0.36 -3.31 -3.66
CA GLU A 43 -0.88 -3.18 -4.42
C GLU A 43 -0.88 -1.88 -5.22
N ALA A 44 -0.59 -0.74 -4.59
CA ALA A 44 -0.52 0.54 -5.28
C ALA A 44 0.53 0.54 -6.41
N LYS A 45 1.73 -0.01 -6.16
CA LYS A 45 2.76 -0.18 -7.21
C LYS A 45 2.28 -1.06 -8.37
N THR A 46 1.62 -2.17 -8.07
CA THR A 46 1.11 -3.08 -9.09
C THR A 46 0.09 -2.39 -9.98
N HIS A 47 -0.84 -1.65 -9.36
CA HIS A 47 -1.85 -0.89 -10.10
C HIS A 47 -1.25 0.23 -10.94
N VAL A 48 -0.26 0.96 -10.44
CA VAL A 48 0.41 2.01 -11.22
C VAL A 48 1.11 1.42 -12.44
N SER A 49 1.77 0.27 -12.30
CA SER A 49 2.43 -0.42 -13.43
C SER A 49 1.43 -0.99 -14.43
N GLN A 50 0.31 -1.55 -13.96
CA GLN A 50 -0.76 -2.04 -14.83
C GLN A 50 -1.43 -0.89 -15.60
N ALA A 51 -1.69 0.24 -14.94
CA ALA A 51 -2.22 1.43 -15.59
C ALA A 51 -1.26 1.98 -16.64
N TYR A 52 0.05 2.00 -16.35
CA TYR A 52 1.06 2.39 -17.33
C TYR A 52 1.07 1.47 -18.56
N GLN A 53 1.04 0.15 -18.37
CA GLN A 53 0.98 -0.79 -19.49
C GLN A 53 -0.28 -0.60 -20.34
N ALA A 54 -1.43 -0.35 -19.71
CA ALA A 54 -2.67 -0.06 -20.41
C ALA A 54 -2.63 1.31 -21.13
N ALA A 55 -2.02 2.33 -20.52
CA ALA A 55 -1.79 3.62 -21.17
C ALA A 55 -0.89 3.48 -22.40
N GLN A 56 0.18 2.68 -22.32
CA GLN A 56 1.04 2.41 -23.46
C GLN A 56 0.32 1.64 -24.58
N ALA A 57 -0.56 0.70 -24.23
CA ALA A 57 -1.41 0.03 -25.20
C ALA A 57 -2.39 1.02 -25.87
N PHE A 58 -2.96 1.94 -25.11
CA PHE A 58 -3.81 3.01 -25.64
C PHE A 58 -3.04 3.93 -26.60
N PHE A 59 -1.84 4.39 -26.24
CA PHE A 59 -1.05 5.28 -27.10
C PHE A 59 -0.58 4.62 -28.39
N ARG A 60 -0.37 3.30 -28.40
CA ARG A 60 -0.11 2.55 -29.64
C ARG A 60 -1.29 2.62 -30.62
N ALA A 61 -2.52 2.59 -30.11
CA ALA A 61 -3.72 2.74 -30.93
C ALA A 61 -4.06 4.20 -31.22
N ASN A 62 -3.74 5.12 -30.31
CA ASN A 62 -4.08 6.53 -30.38
C ASN A 62 -2.86 7.42 -30.03
N PRO A 63 -1.90 7.61 -30.96
CA PRO A 63 -0.63 8.28 -30.65
C PRO A 63 -0.75 9.74 -30.20
N LYS A 64 -1.86 10.40 -30.56
CA LYS A 64 -2.19 11.79 -30.18
C LYS A 64 -3.28 11.87 -29.10
N GLY A 65 -3.71 10.73 -28.56
CA GLY A 65 -4.72 10.66 -27.52
C GLY A 65 -4.19 11.12 -26.17
N GLN A 66 -5.11 11.38 -25.24
CA GLN A 66 -4.83 11.84 -23.88
C GLN A 66 -5.36 10.80 -22.92
N ALA A 67 -4.48 10.04 -22.26
CA ALA A 67 -4.89 8.90 -21.45
C ALA A 67 -5.80 9.33 -20.30
N THR A 68 -7.03 8.82 -20.31
CA THR A 68 -7.96 8.92 -19.17
C THR A 68 -8.19 7.55 -18.52
N LEU A 69 -8.82 7.53 -17.34
CA LEU A 69 -9.14 6.29 -16.64
C LEU A 69 -10.08 5.40 -17.47
N GLU A 70 -11.04 6.02 -18.17
CA GLU A 70 -11.99 5.35 -19.05
C GLU A 70 -11.29 4.70 -20.24
N GLU A 71 -10.30 5.38 -20.81
CA GLU A 71 -9.55 4.87 -21.95
C GLU A 71 -8.70 3.67 -21.56
N ILE A 72 -7.86 3.78 -20.53
CA ILE A 72 -6.99 2.67 -20.11
C ILE A 72 -7.80 1.45 -19.67
N SER A 73 -9.02 1.65 -19.16
CA SER A 73 -9.93 0.56 -18.81
C SER A 73 -10.36 -0.26 -20.04
N ARG A 74 -10.53 0.38 -21.20
CA ARG A 74 -10.80 -0.31 -22.48
C ARG A 74 -9.58 -1.09 -22.99
N PHE A 75 -8.38 -0.69 -22.57
CA PHE A 75 -7.11 -1.32 -22.92
C PHE A 75 -6.61 -2.31 -21.84
N GLY A 76 -7.49 -2.75 -20.94
CA GLY A 76 -7.22 -3.87 -20.04
C GLY A 76 -6.85 -3.49 -18.61
N TYR A 77 -6.82 -2.20 -18.25
CA TYR A 77 -6.72 -1.80 -16.85
C TYR A 77 -7.98 -2.21 -16.08
N ARG A 78 -7.78 -2.80 -14.89
CA ARG A 78 -8.88 -3.12 -13.96
C ARG A 78 -8.74 -2.26 -12.72
N SER A 79 -9.72 -1.38 -12.52
CA SER A 79 -9.77 -0.56 -11.31
C SER A 79 -10.06 -1.42 -10.08
N SER A 80 -9.50 -1.03 -8.95
CA SER A 80 -9.75 -1.62 -7.63
C SER A 80 -10.35 -0.53 -6.73
N PRO A 81 -11.38 -0.84 -5.92
CA PRO A 81 -11.97 0.13 -5.00
C PRO A 81 -10.99 0.62 -3.92
N ASP A 82 -9.95 -0.18 -3.65
CA ASP A 82 -8.95 0.13 -2.63
C ASP A 82 -7.79 1.00 -3.16
N ILE A 83 -7.77 1.28 -4.47
CA ILE A 83 -6.75 2.11 -5.11
C ILE A 83 -7.39 3.37 -5.68
N ALA A 84 -6.95 4.51 -5.17
CA ALA A 84 -7.20 5.79 -5.81
C ALA A 84 -6.15 5.97 -6.92
N LEU A 85 -6.58 5.84 -8.18
CA LEU A 85 -5.73 6.04 -9.35
C LEU A 85 -6.17 7.30 -10.12
N THR A 86 -5.22 8.16 -10.43
CA THR A 86 -5.40 9.29 -11.33
C THR A 86 -4.41 9.18 -12.49
N ILE A 87 -4.88 9.47 -13.70
CA ILE A 87 -4.07 9.45 -14.92
C ILE A 87 -4.38 10.71 -15.72
N SER A 88 -3.34 11.30 -16.29
CA SER A 88 -3.45 12.42 -17.22
C SER A 88 -2.26 12.46 -18.17
N GLY A 89 -2.39 13.23 -19.25
CA GLY A 89 -1.34 13.44 -20.24
C GLY A 89 -1.41 12.48 -21.42
N GLY A 90 -0.60 12.78 -22.43
CA GLY A 90 -0.40 11.97 -23.63
C GLY A 90 0.93 11.24 -23.61
N THR A 91 1.35 10.78 -24.78
CA THR A 91 2.58 9.99 -24.96
C THR A 91 3.86 10.68 -24.44
N GLY A 92 3.90 12.02 -24.41
CA GLY A 92 5.10 12.79 -24.05
C GLY A 92 5.08 13.44 -22.67
N ASP A 93 3.97 13.36 -21.93
CA ASP A 93 3.76 14.03 -20.65
C ASP A 93 2.86 13.23 -19.69
N LEU A 94 2.79 11.92 -19.92
CA LEU A 94 1.99 10.99 -19.12
C LEU A 94 2.36 11.09 -17.64
N ARG A 95 1.33 11.24 -16.81
CA ARG A 95 1.44 11.15 -15.36
C ARG A 95 0.36 10.23 -14.83
N ILE A 96 0.79 9.21 -14.11
CA ILE A 96 -0.09 8.28 -13.39
C ILE A 96 0.25 8.38 -11.91
N ARG A 97 -0.76 8.57 -11.07
CA ARG A 97 -0.63 8.54 -9.60
C ARG A 97 -1.52 7.43 -9.06
N ALA A 98 -0.97 6.58 -8.20
CA ALA A 98 -1.73 5.55 -7.50
C ALA A 98 -1.39 5.54 -6.02
N ASN A 99 -2.40 5.51 -5.17
CA ASN A 99 -2.25 5.27 -3.75
C ASN A 99 -3.33 4.32 -3.25
N HIS A 100 -2.96 3.46 -2.31
CA HIS A 100 -3.94 2.66 -1.59
C HIS A 100 -4.71 3.59 -0.64
N VAL A 101 -6.04 3.51 -0.58
CA VAL A 101 -6.90 4.44 0.20
C VAL A 101 -6.57 4.48 1.70
N ARG A 102 -6.02 3.37 2.21
CA ARG A 102 -5.51 3.21 3.59
C ARG A 102 -4.02 3.54 3.79
N SER A 103 -3.30 3.96 2.75
CA SER A 103 -1.88 4.36 2.79
C SER A 103 -1.74 5.84 2.41
N LYS A 104 -0.76 6.51 3.00
CA LYS A 104 -0.40 7.89 2.63
C LYS A 104 0.62 7.96 1.49
N ARG A 105 1.24 6.82 1.13
CA ARG A 105 2.26 6.78 0.08
C ARG A 105 1.61 6.83 -1.29
N VAL A 106 2.10 7.74 -2.13
CA VAL A 106 1.67 7.91 -3.51
C VAL A 106 2.79 7.41 -4.41
N TYR A 107 2.43 6.52 -5.34
CA TYR A 107 3.32 6.07 -6.40
C TYR A 107 2.99 6.81 -7.68
N LEU A 108 4.04 7.28 -8.35
CA LEU A 108 3.96 8.05 -9.56
C LEU A 108 4.65 7.28 -10.67
N VAL A 109 4.09 7.32 -11.88
CA VAL A 109 4.76 6.89 -13.10
C VAL A 109 4.71 7.99 -14.13
N ASP A 110 5.86 8.27 -14.73
CA ASP A 110 6.05 9.22 -15.83
C ASP A 110 5.93 8.55 -17.21
N GLU A 111 6.11 9.34 -18.28
CA GLU A 111 6.06 8.83 -19.65
C GLU A 111 7.12 7.75 -19.95
N LYS A 112 8.24 7.75 -19.24
CA LYS A 112 9.35 6.81 -19.41
C LYS A 112 9.13 5.50 -18.66
N GLY A 113 8.11 5.44 -17.81
CA GLY A 113 7.81 4.26 -16.98
C GLY A 113 8.62 4.22 -15.68
N GLU A 114 9.26 5.32 -15.30
CA GLU A 114 9.99 5.41 -14.04
C GLU A 114 9.01 5.53 -12.89
N ILE A 115 9.06 4.58 -11.94
CA ILE A 115 8.23 4.61 -10.74
C ILE A 115 8.95 5.44 -9.67
N SER A 116 8.35 6.55 -9.27
CA SER A 116 8.80 7.37 -8.15
C SER A 116 7.76 7.39 -7.03
N THR A 117 8.17 7.89 -5.87
CA THR A 117 7.27 8.17 -4.74
C THR A 117 7.27 9.65 -4.48
N GLU A 118 6.10 10.18 -4.16
CA GLU A 118 5.96 11.52 -3.59
C GLU A 118 6.32 11.55 -2.09
#